data_AF-R0MQ82-F1
#
_entry.id   AF-R0MQ82-F1
#
_cell.length_a   1.000
_cell.length_b   1.000
_cell.length_c   1.000
_cell.angle_alpha   90.00
_cell.angle_beta   90.00
_cell.angle_gamma   90.00
#
_symmetry.space_group_name_H-M   'P 1'
#
loop_
_entity.id
_entity.type
_entity.pdbx_description
1 polymer ?
#
loop_
_entity_poly.entity_id
_entity_poly.type
_entity_poly.pdbx_seq_one_letter_code
_entity_poly.pdbx_strand_id
1 'polypeptide(L)'
;MLNRILEIVAKEDTFSLFSHGATPSVYDLQRYNLRTTSSIKVALEMFFRNVIEKSVQDSLYWSEANRMLRFISRLFHEINEISKEGTTNDDVTDCYIESILDYTEDINVNIIKEHVRFIMK
;
A
#
# COMPACT_ATOMS: atom_id res chain seq x y z
N MET A 1 4.29 -3.11 7.84
CA MET A 1 3.87 -1.87 7.16
C MET A 1 4.27 -1.85 5.69
N LEU A 2 5.58 -1.83 5.35
CA LEU A 2 6.05 -1.83 3.96
C LEU A 2 5.43 -2.95 3.11
N ASN A 3 5.53 -4.21 3.56
CA ASN A 3 4.98 -5.36 2.81
C ASN A 3 3.48 -5.20 2.50
N ARG A 4 2.69 -4.69 3.45
CA ARG A 4 1.26 -4.49 3.27
C ARG A 4 0.95 -3.40 2.23
N ILE A 5 1.72 -2.31 2.25
CA ILE A 5 1.61 -1.25 1.23
C ILE A 5 2.00 -1.81 -0.14
N LEU A 6 3.08 -2.59 -0.22
CA LEU A 6 3.50 -3.21 -1.49
C LEU A 6 2.48 -4.21 -2.03
N GLU A 7 1.81 -4.98 -1.16
CA GLU A 7 0.69 -5.86 -1.55
C GLU A 7 -0.47 -5.06 -2.15
N ILE A 8 -0.87 -3.94 -1.52
CA ILE A 8 -1.93 -3.06 -2.02
C ILE A 8 -1.54 -2.51 -3.40
N VAL A 9 -0.31 -2.02 -3.54
CA VAL A 9 0.22 -1.50 -4.81
C VAL A 9 0.28 -2.60 -5.88
N ALA A 10 0.68 -3.82 -5.53
CA ALA A 10 0.73 -4.94 -6.47
C ALA A 10 -0.65 -5.41 -6.90
N LYS A 11 -1.67 -5.34 -6.02
CA LYS A 11 -3.06 -5.64 -6.39
C LYS A 11 -3.66 -4.60 -7.35
N GLU A 12 -3.24 -3.35 -7.22
CA GLU A 12 -3.67 -2.26 -8.12
C GLU A 12 -2.96 -2.30 -9.49
N ASP A 13 -1.82 -2.99 -9.59
CA ASP A 13 -1.09 -3.24 -10.84
C ASP A 13 -1.81 -4.28 -11.72
N THR A 14 -2.90 -3.87 -12.35
CA THR A 14 -3.81 -4.69 -13.15
C THR A 14 -3.11 -5.60 -14.18
N PHE A 15 -2.03 -5.11 -14.77
CA PHE A 15 -1.29 -5.79 -15.83
C PHE A 15 -0.04 -6.52 -15.31
N SER A 16 0.22 -6.48 -13.99
CA SER A 16 1.42 -7.04 -13.37
C SER A 16 2.72 -6.52 -13.99
N LEU A 17 2.73 -5.26 -14.46
CA LEU A 17 3.88 -4.67 -15.17
C LEU A 17 5.01 -4.26 -14.22
N PHE A 18 4.68 -4.05 -12.95
CA PHE A 18 5.56 -3.47 -11.95
C PHE A 18 5.69 -4.34 -10.71
N SER A 19 4.95 -5.44 -10.63
CA SER A 19 4.88 -6.32 -9.47
C SER A 19 5.57 -7.67 -9.74
N HIS A 20 4.85 -8.79 -9.63
CA HIS A 20 5.45 -10.13 -9.70
C HIS A 20 5.91 -10.45 -11.12
N GLY A 21 7.18 -10.87 -11.26
CA GLY A 21 7.77 -11.20 -12.56
C GLY A 21 8.31 -10.00 -13.36
N ALA A 22 8.13 -8.77 -12.86
CA ALA A 22 8.70 -7.56 -13.44
C ALA A 22 10.16 -7.34 -13.01
N THR A 23 10.94 -6.65 -13.85
CA THR A 23 12.28 -6.17 -13.47
C THR A 23 12.54 -4.81 -14.13
N PRO A 24 12.68 -3.71 -13.36
CA PRO A 24 12.59 -3.64 -11.89
C PRO A 24 11.14 -3.81 -11.37
N SER A 25 11.00 -4.30 -10.14
CA SER A 25 9.72 -4.53 -9.45
C SER A 25 9.56 -3.61 -8.24
N VAL A 26 8.31 -3.28 -7.87
CA VAL A 26 8.01 -2.58 -6.61
C VAL A 26 8.48 -3.36 -5.39
N TYR A 27 8.61 -4.69 -5.49
CA TYR A 27 9.15 -5.53 -4.41
C TYR A 27 10.66 -5.33 -4.20
N ASP A 28 11.38 -4.79 -5.19
CA ASP A 28 12.79 -4.40 -4.99
C ASP A 28 12.93 -3.32 -3.92
N LEU A 29 11.85 -2.59 -3.59
CA LEU A 29 11.84 -1.62 -2.51
C LEU A 29 12.08 -2.25 -1.12
N GLN A 30 11.84 -3.55 -0.96
CA GLN A 30 12.13 -4.28 0.28
C GLN A 30 13.63 -4.33 0.62
N ARG A 31 14.50 -4.09 -0.37
CA ARG A 31 15.95 -4.04 -0.17
C ARG A 31 16.40 -2.75 0.54
N TYR A 32 15.54 -1.74 0.62
CA TYR A 32 15.83 -0.48 1.30
C TYR A 32 15.24 -0.48 2.72
N ASN A 33 15.96 0.14 3.66
CA ASN A 33 15.54 0.26 5.07
C ASN A 33 14.48 1.38 5.25
N LEU A 34 13.33 1.23 4.61
CA LEU A 34 12.21 2.19 4.64
C LEU A 34 11.37 1.97 5.90
N ARG A 35 11.44 2.92 6.84
CA ARG A 35 10.82 2.79 8.18
C ARG A 35 9.55 3.61 8.38
N THR A 36 9.33 4.65 7.58
CA THR A 36 8.20 5.57 7.74
C THR A 36 7.30 5.56 6.51
N THR A 37 6.01 5.79 6.69
CA THR A 37 5.03 5.95 5.61
C THR A 37 5.48 7.01 4.60
N SER A 38 6.06 8.12 5.07
CA SER A 38 6.66 9.15 4.21
C SER A 38 7.81 8.60 3.36
N SER A 39 8.76 7.87 3.95
CA SER A 39 9.87 7.26 3.20
C SER A 39 9.40 6.24 2.16
N ILE A 40 8.34 5.48 2.46
CA ILE A 40 7.74 4.49 1.56
C ILE A 40 7.05 5.21 0.39
N LYS A 41 6.29 6.28 0.66
CA LYS A 41 5.66 7.11 -0.36
C LYS A 41 6.69 7.64 -1.35
N VAL A 42 7.75 8.28 -0.85
CA VAL A 42 8.79 8.87 -1.70
C VAL A 42 9.47 7.79 -2.56
N ALA A 43 9.77 6.62 -1.98
CA ALA A 43 10.38 5.52 -2.73
C ALA A 43 9.47 5.00 -3.86
N LEU A 44 8.16 4.85 -3.61
CA LEU A 44 7.18 4.44 -4.62
C LEU A 44 6.99 5.50 -5.71
N GLU A 45 6.90 6.77 -5.34
CA GLU A 45 6.80 7.87 -6.30
C GLU A 45 8.05 7.94 -7.19
N MET A 46 9.24 7.79 -6.62
CA MET A 46 10.49 7.73 -7.37
C MET A 46 10.53 6.53 -8.31
N PHE A 47 10.08 5.35 -7.85
CA PHE A 47 9.99 4.16 -8.69
C PHE A 47 9.16 4.43 -9.94
N PHE A 48 7.93 4.94 -9.80
CA PHE A 48 7.05 5.19 -10.95
C PHE A 48 7.52 6.36 -11.81
N ARG A 49 8.10 7.41 -11.23
CA ARG A 49 8.71 8.51 -12.01
C ARG A 49 9.85 8.02 -12.89
N ASN A 50 10.72 7.15 -12.36
CA ASN A 50 11.80 6.55 -13.13
C ASN A 50 11.28 5.67 -14.27
N VAL A 51 10.16 4.97 -14.07
CA VAL A 51 9.50 4.20 -15.14
C VAL A 51 9.00 5.15 -16.23
N ILE A 52 8.29 6.21 -15.85
CA ILE A 52 7.75 7.21 -16.79
C ILE A 52 8.87 7.81 -17.64
N GLU A 53 9.97 8.26 -17.01
CA GLU A 53 11.11 8.88 -17.69
C GLU A 53 11.81 7.95 -18.68
N LYS A 54 11.84 6.63 -18.40
CA LYS A 54 12.51 5.64 -19.25
C LYS A 54 11.60 5.00 -20.29
N SER A 55 10.29 5.11 -20.12
CA SER A 55 9.29 4.55 -21.03
C SER A 55 9.05 5.43 -22.24
N VAL A 56 8.72 4.81 -23.39
CA VAL A 56 8.26 5.55 -24.56
C VAL A 56 6.93 6.23 -24.21
N GLN A 57 6.80 7.52 -24.53
CA GLN A 57 5.58 8.28 -24.28
C GLN A 57 4.36 7.57 -24.89
N ASP A 58 3.24 7.61 -24.18
CA ASP A 58 1.96 6.97 -24.54
C ASP A 58 2.01 5.43 -24.68
N SER A 59 3.14 4.79 -24.34
CA SER A 59 3.19 3.33 -24.21
C SER A 59 2.35 2.84 -23.03
N LEU A 60 2.02 1.53 -23.03
CA LEU A 60 1.33 0.88 -21.91
C LEU A 60 2.06 1.13 -20.57
N TYR A 61 3.39 0.98 -20.56
CA TYR A 61 4.21 1.25 -19.36
C TYR A 61 4.11 2.71 -18.91
N TRP A 62 4.16 3.65 -19.84
CA TRP A 62 4.04 5.08 -19.54
C TRP A 62 2.68 5.43 -18.95
N SER A 63 1.60 4.95 -19.58
CA SER A 63 0.22 5.19 -19.14
C SER A 63 -0.06 4.58 -17.77
N GLU A 64 0.32 3.31 -17.59
CA GLU A 64 0.10 2.59 -16.34
C GLU A 64 0.96 3.16 -15.21
N ALA A 65 2.21 3.55 -15.46
CA ALA A 65 3.03 4.20 -14.43
C ALA A 65 2.43 5.55 -13.98
N ASN A 66 1.86 6.34 -14.91
CA ASN A 66 1.12 7.55 -14.55
C ASN A 66 -0.15 7.26 -13.74
N ARG A 67 -0.89 6.18 -14.07
CA ARG A 67 -2.06 5.74 -13.30
C ARG A 67 -1.66 5.32 -11.89
N MET A 68 -0.61 4.51 -11.77
CA MET A 68 -0.07 4.05 -10.49
C MET A 68 0.43 5.22 -9.63
N LEU A 69 1.10 6.22 -10.22
CA LEU A 69 1.54 7.41 -9.47
C LEU A 69 0.36 8.20 -8.87
N ARG A 70 -0.75 8.32 -9.60
CA ARG A 70 -2.00 8.91 -9.08
C ARG A 70 -2.61 8.06 -7.96
N PHE A 71 -2.57 6.74 -8.10
CA PHE A 71 -3.01 5.83 -7.05
C PHE A 71 -2.17 5.98 -5.77
N ILE A 72 -0.84 5.99 -5.86
CA ILE A 72 0.05 6.23 -4.72
C ILE A 72 -0.31 7.54 -4.00
N SER A 73 -0.53 8.62 -4.76
CA SER A 73 -0.93 9.91 -4.17
C SER A 73 -2.22 9.80 -3.35
N ARG A 74 -3.24 9.09 -3.86
CA ARG A 74 -4.52 8.87 -3.17
C ARG A 74 -4.36 7.98 -1.94
N LEU A 75 -3.70 6.83 -2.08
CA LEU A 75 -3.46 5.87 -0.99
C LEU A 75 -2.80 6.56 0.21
N PHE A 76 -1.76 7.35 -0.02
CA PHE A 76 -1.08 8.04 1.08
C PHE A 76 -1.82 9.28 1.58
N HIS A 77 -2.74 9.85 0.81
CA HIS A 77 -3.66 10.86 1.33
C HIS A 77 -4.63 10.21 2.33
N GLU A 78 -5.27 9.10 1.97
CA GLU A 78 -6.19 8.36 2.84
C GLU A 78 -5.51 7.88 4.13
N ILE A 79 -4.29 7.30 4.03
CA ILE A 79 -3.51 6.90 5.22
C ILE A 79 -3.26 8.10 6.16
N ASN A 80 -2.99 9.28 5.61
CA ASN A 80 -2.75 10.48 6.40
C ASN A 80 -4.03 11.01 7.03
N GLU A 81 -5.17 11.01 6.33
CA GLU A 81 -6.44 11.45 6.89
C GLU A 81 -6.89 10.54 8.04
N ILE A 82 -6.78 9.22 7.90
CA ILE A 82 -7.04 8.26 8.99
C ILE A 82 -6.15 8.53 10.20
N SER A 83 -4.86 8.83 9.97
CA SER A 83 -3.93 9.15 11.07
C SER A 83 -4.28 10.45 11.81
N LYS A 84 -5.01 11.38 11.17
CA LYS A 84 -5.49 12.61 11.79
C LYS A 84 -6.83 12.40 12.52
N GLU A 85 -7.72 11.58 11.95
CA GLU A 85 -9.03 11.24 12.51
C GLU A 85 -8.94 10.40 13.79
N GLY A 86 -7.83 9.67 14.00
CA GLY A 86 -7.52 8.93 15.23
C GLY A 86 -7.39 9.76 16.53
N THR A 87 -7.78 11.04 16.51
CA THR A 87 -7.99 11.86 17.72
C THR A 87 -9.45 11.88 18.19
N THR A 88 -10.40 11.32 17.44
CA THR A 88 -11.82 11.27 17.81
C THR A 88 -12.53 10.02 17.25
N ASN A 89 -12.90 9.11 18.15
CA ASN A 89 -13.84 7.99 18.03
C ASN A 89 -13.33 6.64 17.49
N ASP A 90 -13.33 5.67 18.41
CA ASP A 90 -13.05 4.23 18.25
C ASP A 90 -13.95 3.49 17.23
N ASP A 91 -15.07 4.08 16.80
CA ASP A 91 -16.06 3.45 15.91
C ASP A 91 -15.53 3.17 14.48
N VAL A 92 -14.55 3.95 13.99
CA VAL A 92 -13.98 3.74 12.64
C VAL A 92 -13.08 2.51 12.60
N THR A 93 -12.44 2.18 13.72
CA THR A 93 -11.64 0.97 13.87
C THR A 93 -12.55 -0.26 13.78
N ASP A 94 -13.73 -0.19 14.38
CA ASP A 94 -14.75 -1.25 14.29
C ASP A 94 -15.29 -1.38 12.86
N CYS A 95 -15.55 -0.28 12.13
CA CYS A 95 -15.90 -0.33 10.70
C CYS A 95 -14.79 -0.92 9.82
N TYR A 96 -13.51 -0.64 10.11
CA TYR A 96 -12.40 -1.21 9.35
C TYR A 96 -12.24 -2.71 9.66
N ILE A 97 -12.41 -3.11 10.92
CA ILE A 97 -12.47 -4.52 11.35
C ILE A 97 -13.62 -5.23 10.66
N GLU A 98 -14.83 -4.64 10.62
CA GLU A 98 -15.98 -5.20 9.91
C GLU A 98 -15.72 -5.32 8.39
N SER A 99 -15.12 -4.31 7.75
CA SER A 99 -14.77 -4.38 6.31
C SER A 99 -13.70 -5.44 5.99
N ILE A 100 -12.84 -5.75 6.97
CA ILE A 100 -11.81 -6.79 6.86
C ILE A 100 -12.42 -8.17 7.16
N LEU A 101 -13.35 -8.27 8.12
CA LEU A 101 -14.06 -9.51 8.47
C LEU A 101 -14.95 -9.99 7.33
N ASP A 102 -15.62 -9.08 6.61
CA ASP A 102 -16.39 -9.39 5.40
C ASP A 102 -15.52 -9.96 4.25
N TYR A 103 -14.20 -9.80 4.33
CA TYR A 103 -13.26 -10.28 3.31
C TYR A 103 -12.64 -11.66 3.61
N THR A 104 -12.83 -12.22 4.81
CA THR A 104 -12.18 -13.46 5.22
C THR A 104 -13.05 -14.29 6.17
N GLU A 105 -13.85 -15.19 5.61
CA GLU A 105 -14.73 -16.14 6.34
C GLU A 105 -13.98 -17.12 7.27
N ASP A 106 -12.64 -17.15 7.30
CA ASP A 106 -11.88 -18.26 7.91
C ASP A 106 -10.76 -17.86 8.90
N ILE A 107 -10.79 -16.67 9.51
CA ILE A 107 -9.76 -16.29 10.50
C ILE A 107 -10.33 -16.12 11.90
N ASN A 108 -9.89 -16.99 12.80
CA ASN A 108 -10.28 -17.05 14.21
C ASN A 108 -9.96 -15.74 14.94
N VAL A 109 -11.01 -14.94 15.18
CA VAL A 109 -11.01 -13.62 15.82
C VAL A 109 -10.25 -13.59 17.14
N ASN A 110 -10.17 -14.71 17.87
CA ASN A 110 -9.47 -14.77 19.15
C ASN A 110 -7.95 -14.63 19.02
N ILE A 111 -7.36 -15.10 17.92
CA ILE A 111 -5.91 -14.99 17.66
C ILE A 111 -5.52 -13.55 17.33
N ILE A 112 -6.39 -12.84 16.61
CA ILE A 112 -6.20 -11.42 16.27
C ILE A 112 -6.33 -10.56 17.53
N LYS A 113 -7.34 -10.83 18.37
CA LYS A 113 -7.52 -10.12 19.65
C LYS A 113 -6.33 -10.34 20.61
N GLU A 114 -5.75 -11.53 20.64
CA GLU A 114 -4.51 -11.79 21.38
C GLU A 114 -3.31 -11.03 20.81
N HIS A 115 -3.14 -11.00 19.48
CA HIS A 115 -2.05 -10.25 18.85
C HIS A 115 -2.15 -8.74 19.10
N VAL A 116 -3.36 -8.18 19.03
CA VAL A 116 -3.59 -6.76 19.32
C VAL A 116 -3.33 -6.46 20.80
N ARG A 117 -3.80 -7.32 21.72
CA ARG A 117 -3.52 -7.16 23.16
C ARG A 117 -2.04 -7.30 23.50
N PHE A 118 -1.29 -8.11 22.76
CA PHE A 118 0.16 -8.24 22.94
C PHE A 118 0.92 -6.99 22.47
N ILE A 119 0.42 -6.29 21.44
CA ILE A 119 1.01 -5.05 20.91
C ILE A 119 0.67 -3.82 21.79
N MET A 120 -0.43 -3.88 22.55
CA MET A 120 -0.86 -2.81 23.47
C MET A 120 -0.30 -2.91 24.90
N LYS A 121 0.63 -3.83 25.17
CA LYS A 121 1.45 -3.87 26.40
C LYS A 121 2.85 -3.35 26.14
#